data_AF-A0A970PWQ8-F1
#
_entry.id   AF-A0A970PWQ8-F1
#
_cell.length_a   1.000
_cell.length_b   1.000
_cell.length_c   1.000
_cell.angle_alpha   90.00
_cell.angle_beta   90.00
_cell.angle_gamma   90.00
#
_symmetry.space_group_name_H-M   'P 1'
#
loop_
_entity.id
_entity.type
_entity.pdbx_description
1 polymer ?
#
loop_
_entity_poly.entity_id
_entity_poly.type
_entity_poly.pdbx_seq_one_letter_code
_entity_poly.pdbx_strand_id
1 'polypeptide(L)'
;LNKQQGLFSPPFTVTLHKYDYDTLRYKDAFEFESWIITQFGGIPQGKKGADFGFDGKTKDGTPIQVKRSDNVGINVVKNFLSSCQINEPKQYEQRKEKGEPIGYIIAFSFSKASINEVAKIKNEIGAAIELIPVDKIVAIAKKPNLTVDFKDLGSDSKGLREIEFTAKADTKIEIFAWDWDYKKEDSFKAEILLDKSGKQKNKFKPGTHNIAVKAVDEEGLEVIEIIKLKVNGETESC
;
A
#
# COMPACT_ATOMS: atom_id res chain seq x y z
N LEU A 1 17.04 17.38 -41.98
CA LEU A 1 17.02 17.29 -40.50
C LEU A 1 15.58 16.95 -40.11
N ASN A 2 15.15 15.87 -39.45
CA ASN A 2 15.70 15.08 -38.35
C ASN A 2 15.14 13.64 -38.46
N LYS A 3 15.93 12.66 -38.93
CA LYS A 3 15.54 11.22 -38.99
C LYS A 3 16.26 10.35 -37.96
N GLN A 4 16.95 10.96 -36.99
CA GLN A 4 17.84 10.25 -36.04
C GLN A 4 17.37 10.26 -34.59
N GLN A 5 16.15 10.71 -34.28
CA GLN A 5 15.67 10.74 -32.88
C GLN A 5 15.21 9.38 -32.33
N GLY A 6 15.13 8.33 -33.16
CA GLY A 6 14.67 7.00 -32.73
C GLY A 6 15.76 5.94 -32.54
N LEU A 7 17.05 6.25 -32.76
CA LEU A 7 18.11 5.22 -32.76
C LEU A 7 18.46 4.67 -31.36
N PHE A 8 18.06 5.38 -30.29
CA PHE A 8 18.36 5.03 -28.90
C PHE A 8 17.11 4.92 -28.01
N SER A 9 15.92 5.00 -28.61
CA SER A 9 14.69 4.80 -27.86
C SER A 9 14.38 3.29 -27.78
N PRO A 10 14.04 2.75 -26.60
CA PRO A 10 13.51 1.40 -26.50
C PRO A 10 12.36 1.21 -27.50
N PRO A 11 12.23 0.06 -28.18
CA PRO A 11 11.24 -0.17 -29.24
C PRO A 11 9.78 -0.04 -28.74
N PHE A 12 9.58 -0.11 -27.42
CA PHE A 12 8.34 0.19 -26.72
C PHE A 12 8.68 0.58 -25.28
N THR A 13 7.79 1.33 -24.63
CA THR A 13 7.82 1.58 -23.19
C THR A 13 6.61 0.90 -22.58
N VAL A 14 6.82 0.04 -21.58
CA VAL A 14 5.72 -0.50 -20.77
C VAL A 14 5.42 0.53 -19.70
N THR A 15 4.29 1.22 -19.83
CA THR A 15 3.82 2.16 -18.82
C THR A 15 2.77 1.43 -17.97
N LEU A 16 3.11 1.10 -16.72
CA LEU A 16 2.11 0.59 -15.77
C LEU A 16 1.10 1.70 -15.49
N HIS A 17 -0.19 1.43 -15.72
CA HIS A 17 -1.25 2.41 -15.44
C HIS A 17 -1.44 2.66 -13.94
N LYS A 18 -1.14 1.65 -13.11
CA LYS A 18 -1.19 1.71 -11.65
C LYS A 18 -0.03 0.89 -11.07
N TYR A 19 0.58 1.40 -10.01
CA TYR A 19 1.61 0.68 -9.29
C TYR A 19 0.98 -0.15 -8.16
N ASP A 20 1.45 -1.38 -7.97
CA ASP A 20 1.12 -2.15 -6.77
C ASP A 20 1.72 -1.46 -5.52
N TYR A 21 0.86 -1.17 -4.55
CA TYR A 21 1.23 -0.56 -3.28
C TYR A 21 2.39 -1.30 -2.60
N ASP A 22 2.30 -2.63 -2.50
CA ASP A 22 3.30 -3.42 -1.78
C ASP A 22 4.65 -3.36 -2.50
N THR A 23 4.64 -3.51 -3.82
CA THR A 23 5.84 -3.38 -4.65
C THR A 23 6.56 -2.05 -4.40
N LEU A 24 5.84 -0.92 -4.37
CA LEU A 24 6.43 0.39 -4.07
C LEU A 24 6.89 0.49 -2.61
N ARG A 25 6.11 -0.04 -1.67
CA ARG A 25 6.35 0.03 -0.23
C ARG A 25 7.56 -0.79 0.22
N TYR A 26 7.92 -1.84 -0.51
CA TYR A 26 9.04 -2.74 -0.18
C TYR A 26 10.27 -2.56 -1.08
N LYS A 27 10.20 -1.75 -2.15
CA LYS A 27 11.35 -1.34 -2.99
C LYS A 27 12.46 -0.69 -2.17
N ASP A 28 13.72 -0.84 -2.57
CA ASP A 28 14.85 -0.15 -1.90
C ASP A 28 14.53 1.32 -1.59
N ALA A 29 14.85 1.77 -0.37
CA ALA A 29 14.43 3.07 0.13
C ALA A 29 14.99 4.21 -0.74
N PHE A 30 16.26 4.13 -1.12
CA PHE A 30 16.90 5.16 -1.95
C PHE A 30 16.36 5.17 -3.37
N GLU A 31 16.09 3.98 -3.93
CA GLU A 31 15.46 3.88 -5.24
C GLU A 31 14.05 4.46 -5.23
N PHE A 32 13.26 4.19 -4.17
CA PHE A 32 11.92 4.74 -4.02
C PHE A 32 11.96 6.27 -3.89
N GLU A 33 12.83 6.81 -3.04
CA GLU A 33 13.03 8.25 -2.84
C GLU A 33 13.36 8.94 -4.16
N SER A 34 14.41 8.46 -4.85
CA SER A 34 14.86 9.04 -6.12
C SER A 34 13.76 9.00 -7.17
N TRP A 35 13.05 7.87 -7.25
CA TRP A 35 11.98 7.67 -8.20
C TRP A 35 10.77 8.59 -7.91
N ILE A 36 10.26 8.63 -6.67
CA ILE A 36 9.06 9.41 -6.34
C ILE A 36 9.30 10.91 -6.43
N ILE A 37 10.51 11.39 -6.07
CA ILE A 37 10.89 12.79 -6.26
C ILE A 37 10.88 13.15 -7.76
N THR A 38 11.36 12.24 -8.61
CA THR A 38 11.33 12.44 -10.07
C THR A 38 9.89 12.46 -10.59
N GLN A 39 9.01 11.57 -10.11
CA GLN A 39 7.59 11.57 -10.48
C GLN A 39 6.87 12.85 -10.01
N PHE A 40 7.26 13.39 -8.85
CA PHE A 40 6.78 14.68 -8.35
C PHE A 40 7.30 15.88 -9.17
N GLY A 41 8.28 15.67 -10.05
CA GLY A 41 8.89 16.72 -10.87
C GLY A 41 10.08 17.43 -10.20
N GLY A 42 10.60 16.88 -9.10
CA GLY A 42 11.79 17.35 -8.40
C GLY A 42 13.10 16.71 -8.88
N ILE A 43 14.18 17.06 -8.20
CA ILE A 43 15.54 16.59 -8.41
C ILE A 43 16.00 15.90 -7.12
N PRO A 44 16.23 14.57 -7.14
CA PRO A 44 16.67 13.84 -5.95
C PRO A 44 18.11 14.16 -5.58
N GLN A 45 18.40 14.12 -4.28
CA GLN A 45 19.76 14.32 -3.78
C GLN A 45 20.53 12.99 -3.85
N GLY A 46 21.69 12.99 -4.52
CA GLY A 46 22.52 11.80 -4.60
C GLY A 46 23.17 11.44 -3.26
N LYS A 47 23.62 10.18 -3.10
CA LYS A 47 24.23 9.55 -1.90
C LYS A 47 25.41 10.29 -1.21
N LYS A 48 25.84 11.46 -1.69
CA LYS A 48 27.01 12.19 -1.17
C LYS A 48 26.63 13.60 -0.70
N GLY A 49 26.10 13.69 0.51
CA GLY A 49 25.94 14.95 1.24
C GLY A 49 25.51 14.65 2.67
N ALA A 50 25.96 15.45 3.63
CA ALA A 50 25.47 15.36 5.01
C ALA A 50 23.94 15.45 5.00
N ASP A 51 23.26 14.54 5.70
CA ASP A 51 21.80 14.49 5.83
C ASP A 51 21.29 15.76 6.51
N PHE A 52 21.12 16.84 5.76
CA PHE A 52 20.51 18.08 6.23
C PHE A 52 18.97 17.97 6.35
N GLY A 53 18.46 16.73 6.43
CA GLY A 53 17.03 16.43 6.57
C GLY A 53 16.23 16.50 5.26
N PHE A 54 16.89 16.62 4.09
CA PHE A 54 16.24 16.71 2.77
C PHE A 54 16.69 15.58 1.84
N ASP A 55 15.73 14.99 1.12
CA ASP A 55 15.97 13.87 0.19
C ASP A 55 15.99 14.36 -1.27
N GLY A 56 15.50 15.58 -1.53
CA GLY A 56 15.59 16.25 -2.82
C GLY A 56 15.05 17.67 -2.78
N LYS A 57 14.95 18.28 -3.96
CA LYS A 57 14.38 19.63 -4.12
C LYS A 57 13.51 19.72 -5.35
N THR A 58 12.52 20.60 -5.35
CA THR A 58 11.81 21.00 -6.58
C THR A 58 12.73 21.82 -7.50
N LYS A 59 12.29 22.10 -8.73
CA LYS A 59 13.07 22.89 -9.71
C LYS A 59 13.40 24.30 -9.25
N ASP A 60 12.54 24.89 -8.43
CA ASP A 60 12.70 26.20 -7.79
C ASP A 60 13.42 26.12 -6.43
N GLY A 61 14.00 24.95 -6.10
CA GLY A 61 14.86 24.76 -4.95
C GLY A 61 14.14 24.48 -3.62
N THR A 62 12.80 24.29 -3.63
CA THR A 62 12.05 23.96 -2.42
C THR A 62 12.46 22.59 -1.88
N PRO A 63 12.77 22.44 -0.59
CA PRO A 63 13.15 21.14 -0.04
C PRO A 63 12.01 20.12 -0.08
N ILE A 64 12.38 18.87 -0.34
CA ILE A 64 11.50 17.70 -0.32
C ILE A 64 12.09 16.69 0.66
N GLN A 65 11.25 16.16 1.55
CA GLN A 65 11.55 15.00 2.37
C GLN A 65 10.59 13.86 2.03
N VAL A 66 11.10 12.64 1.92
CA VAL A 66 10.36 11.44 1.59
C VAL A 66 10.37 10.49 2.78
N LYS A 67 9.22 9.87 3.05
CA LYS A 67 9.10 8.76 4.00
C LYS A 67 8.32 7.63 3.37
N ARG A 68 8.95 6.46 3.23
CA ARG A 68 8.33 5.22 2.72
C ARG A 68 7.41 4.54 3.75
N SER A 69 6.81 5.29 4.67
CA SER A 69 6.00 4.75 5.76
C SER A 69 4.57 5.30 5.71
N ASP A 70 3.65 4.53 6.28
CA ASP A 70 2.31 4.98 6.60
C ASP A 70 2.27 5.78 7.90
N ASN A 71 1.21 6.57 8.05
CA ASN A 71 0.87 7.27 9.28
C ASN A 71 2.04 8.11 9.83
N VAL A 72 2.71 8.86 8.96
CA VAL A 72 3.85 9.71 9.34
C VAL A 72 3.44 10.65 10.48
N GLY A 73 4.24 10.64 11.54
CA GLY A 73 3.94 11.34 12.79
C GLY A 73 4.41 12.80 12.82
N ILE A 74 3.97 13.52 13.86
CA ILE A 74 4.29 14.93 14.11
C ILE A 74 5.81 15.20 14.10
N ASN A 75 6.62 14.30 14.65
CA ASN A 75 8.07 14.51 14.77
C ASN A 75 8.75 14.74 13.43
N VAL A 76 8.27 14.09 12.35
CA VAL A 76 8.83 14.31 11.00
C VAL A 76 8.57 15.74 10.55
N VAL A 77 7.35 16.25 10.75
CA VAL A 77 6.98 17.63 10.41
C VAL A 77 7.83 18.64 11.18
N LYS A 78 8.01 18.43 12.50
CA LYS A 78 8.80 19.35 13.35
C LYS A 78 10.28 19.35 12.98
N ASN A 79 10.86 18.16 12.75
CA ASN A 79 12.25 18.03 12.33
C ASN A 79 12.48 18.65 10.95
N PHE A 80 11.53 18.47 10.04
CA PHE A 80 11.59 19.07 8.71
C PHE A 80 11.48 20.60 8.76
N LEU A 81 10.54 21.14 9.55
CA LEU A 81 10.44 22.58 9.80
C LEU A 81 11.76 23.16 10.34
N SER A 82 12.34 22.51 11.35
CA SER A 82 13.63 22.93 11.92
C SER A 82 14.75 22.88 10.89
N SER A 83 14.77 21.86 10.02
CA SER A 83 15.74 21.75 8.93
C SER A 83 15.58 22.88 7.91
N CYS A 84 14.35 23.26 7.54
CA CYS A 84 14.11 24.41 6.67
C CYS A 84 14.58 25.73 7.29
N GLN A 85 14.38 25.91 8.60
CA GLN A 85 14.80 27.12 9.32
C GLN A 85 16.33 27.23 9.43
N ILE A 86 17.00 26.12 9.76
CA ILE A 86 18.45 26.13 10.03
C ILE A 86 19.26 26.09 8.73
N ASN A 87 18.87 25.22 7.80
CA ASN A 87 19.68 24.94 6.61
C ASN A 87 19.33 25.85 5.42
N GLU A 88 18.10 26.41 5.39
CA GLU A 88 17.60 27.24 4.28
C GLU A 88 16.92 28.55 4.77
N PRO A 89 17.51 29.32 5.71
CA PRO A 89 16.83 30.44 6.37
C PRO A 89 16.35 31.53 5.39
N LYS A 90 17.12 31.80 4.33
CA LYS A 90 16.74 32.78 3.31
C LYS A 90 15.51 32.33 2.51
N GLN A 91 15.46 31.07 2.10
CA GLN A 91 14.32 30.54 1.34
C GLN A 91 13.09 30.41 2.24
N TYR A 92 13.28 30.01 3.49
CA TYR A 92 12.22 29.92 4.49
C TYR A 92 11.47 31.25 4.63
N GLU A 93 12.18 32.36 4.89
CA GLU A 93 11.54 33.67 5.05
C GLU A 93 10.90 34.16 3.74
N GLN A 94 11.59 34.03 2.60
CA GLN A 94 11.04 34.44 1.29
C GLN A 94 9.73 33.73 0.94
N ARG A 95 9.65 32.42 1.17
CA ARG A 95 8.45 31.62 0.87
C ARG A 95 7.33 31.91 1.86
N LYS A 96 7.67 32.04 3.14
CA LYS A 96 6.74 32.46 4.18
C LYS A 96 6.11 33.81 3.87
N GLU A 97 6.89 34.82 3.46
CA GLU A 97 6.38 36.13 3.06
C GLU A 97 5.43 36.06 1.86
N LYS A 98 5.71 35.17 0.91
CA LYS A 98 4.87 34.93 -0.28
C LYS A 98 3.65 34.04 0.00
N GLY A 99 3.57 33.41 1.16
CA GLY A 99 2.55 32.40 1.46
C GLY A 99 2.72 31.10 0.66
N GLU A 100 3.93 30.85 0.13
CA GLU A 100 4.28 29.65 -0.63
C GLU A 100 4.73 28.51 0.31
N PRO A 101 4.61 27.24 -0.12
CA PRO A 101 5.16 26.12 0.65
C PRO A 101 6.67 26.28 0.86
N ILE A 102 7.10 26.21 2.12
CA ILE A 102 8.52 26.18 2.53
C ILE A 102 9.16 24.82 2.29
N GLY A 103 8.37 23.79 1.99
CA GLY A 103 8.82 22.42 1.85
C GLY A 103 7.68 21.44 1.61
N TYR A 104 8.02 20.29 1.03
CA TYR A 104 7.11 19.19 0.77
C TYR A 104 7.55 17.95 1.53
N ILE A 105 6.61 17.25 2.15
CA ILE A 105 6.83 15.92 2.72
C ILE A 105 6.01 14.92 1.92
N ILE A 106 6.66 13.94 1.31
CA ILE A 106 6.01 12.87 0.53
C ILE A 106 5.98 11.59 1.36
N ALA A 107 4.81 10.98 1.54
CA ALA A 107 4.67 9.70 2.23
C ALA A 107 3.44 8.92 1.78
N PHE A 108 3.32 7.64 2.14
CA PHE A 108 2.11 6.87 1.80
C PHE A 108 0.87 7.39 2.52
N SER A 109 1.01 7.78 3.79
CA SER A 109 -0.06 8.42 4.55
C SER A 109 0.48 9.22 5.74
N PHE A 110 -0.35 10.15 6.24
CA PHE A 110 -0.02 11.05 7.34
C PHE A 110 -0.98 10.87 8.50
N SER A 111 -0.46 10.97 9.72
CA SER A 111 -1.30 10.94 10.92
C SER A 111 -2.20 12.17 11.00
N LYS A 112 -3.37 12.03 11.64
CA LYS A 112 -4.23 13.19 11.97
C LYS A 112 -3.45 14.26 12.74
N ALA A 113 -2.54 13.81 13.60
CA ALA A 113 -1.71 14.66 14.42
C ALA A 113 -0.73 15.50 13.57
N SER A 114 -0.09 14.93 12.54
CA SER A 114 0.77 15.69 11.61
C SER A 114 -0.01 16.67 10.75
N ILE A 115 -1.22 16.31 10.31
CA ILE A 115 -2.09 17.21 9.52
C ILE A 115 -2.46 18.44 10.37
N ASN A 116 -2.86 18.22 11.62
CA ASN A 116 -3.16 19.29 12.56
C ASN A 116 -1.94 20.18 12.85
N GLU A 117 -0.74 19.58 12.98
CA GLU A 117 0.48 20.34 13.22
C GLU A 117 0.83 21.25 12.04
N VAL A 118 0.70 20.78 10.79
CA VAL A 118 0.92 21.63 9.61
C VAL A 118 -0.06 22.80 9.58
N ALA A 119 -1.34 22.56 9.89
CA ALA A 119 -2.34 23.62 9.98
C ALA A 119 -1.98 24.64 11.09
N LYS A 120 -1.48 24.16 12.23
CA LYS A 120 -1.00 24.99 13.34
C LYS A 120 0.21 25.84 12.92
N ILE A 121 1.21 25.26 12.28
CA ILE A 121 2.41 25.97 11.79
C ILE A 121 2.01 27.10 10.82
N LYS A 122 1.06 26.82 9.91
CA LYS A 122 0.54 27.82 8.98
C LYS A 122 -0.16 28.97 9.70
N ASN A 123 -0.98 28.69 10.69
CA ASN A 123 -1.75 29.71 11.41
C ASN A 123 -0.91 30.52 12.41
N GLU A 124 0.02 29.89 13.12
CA GLU A 124 0.79 30.53 14.19
C GLU A 124 2.08 31.20 13.69
N ILE A 125 2.76 30.58 12.72
CA ILE A 125 4.10 31.01 12.27
C ILE A 125 4.05 31.56 10.84
N GLY A 126 2.96 31.35 10.09
CA GLY A 126 2.80 31.80 8.71
C GLY A 126 3.52 30.92 7.68
N ALA A 127 4.19 29.84 8.11
CA ALA A 127 4.92 28.94 7.22
C ALA A 127 4.03 27.77 6.77
N ALA A 128 4.11 27.39 5.49
CA ALA A 128 3.32 26.28 4.94
C ALA A 128 4.21 25.08 4.58
N ILE A 129 3.94 23.91 5.16
CA ILE A 129 4.51 22.63 4.73
C ILE A 129 3.42 21.85 4.02
N GLU A 130 3.66 21.33 2.82
CA GLU A 130 2.67 20.50 2.13
C GLU A 130 2.95 19.01 2.36
N LEU A 131 1.92 18.29 2.82
CA LEU A 131 1.94 16.85 2.98
C LEU A 131 1.35 16.22 1.71
N ILE A 132 2.17 15.49 0.97
CA ILE A 132 1.82 14.91 -0.32
C ILE A 132 1.75 13.38 -0.19
N PRO A 133 0.54 12.79 -0.18
CA PRO A 133 0.40 11.34 -0.27
C PRO A 133 0.94 10.81 -1.61
N VAL A 134 1.58 9.64 -1.62
CA VAL A 134 2.11 9.01 -2.84
C VAL A 134 1.02 8.83 -3.90
N ASP A 135 -0.22 8.54 -3.48
CA ASP A 135 -1.37 8.35 -4.37
C ASP A 135 -1.84 9.64 -5.09
N LYS A 136 -1.32 10.82 -4.67
CA LYS A 136 -1.51 12.09 -5.38
C LYS A 136 -0.49 12.31 -6.49
N ILE A 137 0.61 11.56 -6.49
CA ILE A 137 1.70 11.68 -7.47
C ILE A 137 1.55 10.60 -8.55
N VAL A 138 1.25 9.37 -8.11
CA VAL A 138 1.11 8.20 -8.98
C VAL A 138 -0.17 7.45 -8.65
N ALA A 139 -0.80 6.84 -9.66
CA ALA A 139 -1.94 5.96 -9.39
C ALA A 139 -1.44 4.67 -8.72
N ILE A 140 -1.99 4.34 -7.56
CA ILE A 140 -1.63 3.15 -6.77
C ILE A 140 -2.84 2.22 -6.70
N ALA A 141 -2.59 0.94 -6.92
CA ALA A 141 -3.52 -0.15 -6.68
C ALA A 141 -3.22 -0.76 -5.31
N LYS A 142 -4.23 -0.88 -4.44
CA LYS A 142 -4.09 -1.55 -3.14
C LYS A 142 -4.70 -2.94 -3.26
N LYS A 143 -4.01 -3.94 -2.71
CA LYS A 143 -4.56 -5.29 -2.64
C LYS A 143 -5.89 -5.28 -1.88
N PRO A 144 -6.85 -6.12 -2.30
CA PRO A 144 -8.09 -6.28 -1.55
C PRO A 144 -7.82 -6.76 -0.13
N ASN A 145 -8.55 -6.21 0.83
CA ASN A 145 -8.69 -6.80 2.15
C ASN A 145 -9.75 -7.90 2.09
N LEU A 146 -9.30 -9.16 2.02
CA LEU A 146 -10.17 -10.33 1.99
C LEU A 146 -10.54 -10.76 3.42
N THR A 147 -11.83 -10.99 3.65
CA THR A 147 -12.36 -11.59 4.88
C THR A 147 -13.24 -12.77 4.52
N VAL A 148 -13.20 -13.84 5.32
CA VAL A 148 -14.04 -15.00 5.12
C VAL A 148 -14.87 -15.28 6.36
N ASP A 149 -16.18 -15.15 6.20
CA ASP A 149 -17.16 -15.59 7.20
C ASP A 149 -17.51 -17.05 6.97
N PHE A 150 -17.88 -17.76 8.03
CA PHE A 150 -18.38 -19.13 7.91
C PHE A 150 -19.60 -19.37 8.79
N LYS A 151 -20.48 -20.25 8.32
CA LYS A 151 -21.70 -20.67 8.99
C LYS A 151 -21.75 -22.19 9.01
N ASP A 152 -21.85 -22.74 10.21
CA ASP A 152 -22.04 -24.15 10.44
C ASP A 152 -23.48 -24.56 10.08
N LEU A 153 -23.64 -25.56 9.21
CA LEU A 153 -24.93 -26.09 8.75
C LEU A 153 -25.31 -27.41 9.42
N GLY A 154 -24.48 -27.93 10.32
CA GLY A 154 -24.74 -29.19 11.03
C GLY A 154 -23.95 -30.37 10.48
N SER A 155 -24.23 -31.54 11.04
CA SER A 155 -23.60 -32.80 10.62
C SER A 155 -24.53 -33.60 9.74
N ASP A 156 -24.00 -34.25 8.71
CA ASP A 156 -24.76 -35.23 7.94
C ASP A 156 -24.81 -36.60 8.63
N SER A 157 -25.57 -37.54 8.05
CA SER A 157 -25.73 -38.91 8.57
C SER A 157 -24.44 -39.74 8.57
N LYS A 158 -23.34 -39.21 8.02
CA LYS A 158 -22.01 -39.83 8.01
C LYS A 158 -21.05 -39.15 9.00
N GLY A 159 -21.55 -38.24 9.83
CA GLY A 159 -20.74 -37.50 10.81
C GLY A 159 -19.82 -36.45 10.19
N LEU A 160 -20.03 -36.06 8.93
CA LEU A 160 -19.31 -34.95 8.31
C LEU A 160 -19.99 -33.64 8.65
N ARG A 161 -19.21 -32.64 9.07
CA ARG A 161 -19.73 -31.30 9.36
C ARG A 161 -19.78 -30.49 8.08
N GLU A 162 -20.96 -30.01 7.71
CA GLU A 162 -21.15 -29.14 6.54
C GLU A 162 -21.06 -27.68 6.97
N ILE A 163 -20.24 -26.91 6.27
CA ILE A 163 -19.98 -25.50 6.58
C ILE A 163 -20.10 -24.69 5.30
N GLU A 164 -20.84 -23.58 5.38
CA GLU A 164 -20.93 -22.55 4.35
C GLU A 164 -19.90 -21.45 4.61
N PHE A 165 -19.14 -21.07 3.59
CA PHE A 165 -18.16 -20.00 3.62
C PHE A 165 -18.64 -18.86 2.74
N THR A 166 -18.41 -17.63 3.18
CA THR A 166 -18.67 -16.41 2.41
C THR A 166 -17.43 -15.52 2.46
N ALA A 167 -16.72 -15.44 1.34
CA ALA A 167 -15.62 -14.54 1.12
C ALA A 167 -16.13 -13.16 0.68
N LYS A 168 -15.55 -12.10 1.26
CA LYS A 168 -15.85 -10.69 0.93
C LYS A 168 -14.54 -9.93 0.85
N ALA A 169 -14.48 -8.95 -0.05
CA ALA A 169 -13.39 -7.98 -0.07
C ALA A 169 -13.94 -6.55 -0.09
N ASP A 170 -13.06 -5.60 0.24
CA ASP A 170 -13.33 -4.16 0.18
C ASP A 170 -13.21 -3.58 -1.24
N THR A 171 -12.65 -4.34 -2.19
CA THR A 171 -12.66 -4.05 -3.62
C THR A 171 -13.59 -4.99 -4.38
N LYS A 172 -13.87 -4.63 -5.64
CA LYS A 172 -14.64 -5.47 -6.54
C LYS A 172 -13.79 -6.65 -7.00
N ILE A 173 -14.16 -7.85 -6.56
CA ILE A 173 -13.49 -9.10 -6.93
C ILE A 173 -14.03 -9.62 -8.25
N GLU A 174 -13.13 -9.97 -9.18
CA GLU A 174 -13.48 -10.61 -10.43
C GLU A 174 -13.68 -12.11 -10.23
N ILE A 175 -12.78 -12.74 -9.45
CA ILE A 175 -12.85 -14.18 -9.12
C ILE A 175 -12.32 -14.50 -7.73
N PHE A 176 -12.95 -15.48 -7.09
CA PHE A 176 -12.43 -16.22 -5.95
C PHE A 176 -11.97 -17.61 -6.39
N ALA A 177 -11.01 -18.16 -5.64
CA ALA A 177 -10.59 -19.55 -5.75
C ALA A 177 -10.40 -20.15 -4.34
N TRP A 178 -10.71 -21.44 -4.20
CA TRP A 178 -10.73 -22.12 -2.90
C TRP A 178 -9.84 -23.35 -2.93
N ASP A 179 -8.93 -23.43 -1.96
CA ASP A 179 -8.07 -24.57 -1.65
C ASP A 179 -8.47 -25.10 -0.27
N TRP A 180 -9.04 -26.29 -0.21
CA TRP A 180 -9.63 -26.86 1.01
C TRP A 180 -8.65 -27.67 1.86
N ASP A 181 -7.45 -27.97 1.35
CA ASP A 181 -6.39 -28.73 2.04
C ASP A 181 -5.04 -28.00 1.92
N TYR A 182 -5.06 -26.70 2.17
CA TYR A 182 -3.91 -25.83 1.95
C TYR A 182 -2.75 -26.18 2.88
N LYS A 183 -1.59 -26.42 2.30
CA LYS A 183 -0.32 -26.66 3.01
C LYS A 183 0.62 -25.51 2.71
N LYS A 184 1.15 -24.87 3.76
CA LYS A 184 1.95 -23.64 3.62
C LYS A 184 3.23 -23.88 2.81
N GLU A 185 3.73 -25.11 2.84
CA GLU A 185 4.92 -25.57 2.11
C GLU A 185 4.64 -25.82 0.62
N ASP A 186 3.36 -25.97 0.25
CA ASP A 186 2.92 -26.20 -1.12
C ASP A 186 2.44 -24.91 -1.79
N SER A 187 2.46 -24.90 -3.13
CA SER A 187 1.74 -23.90 -3.91
C SER A 187 0.23 -24.02 -3.67
N PHE A 188 -0.47 -22.90 -3.70
CA PHE A 188 -1.94 -22.86 -3.68
C PHE A 188 -2.54 -23.74 -4.80
N LYS A 189 -3.38 -24.71 -4.43
CA LYS A 189 -3.99 -25.71 -5.31
C LYS A 189 -5.50 -25.63 -5.18
N ALA A 190 -6.11 -24.72 -5.92
CA ALA A 190 -7.56 -24.57 -5.86
C ALA A 190 -8.29 -25.80 -6.40
N GLU A 191 -9.21 -26.35 -5.60
CA GLU A 191 -10.24 -27.26 -6.11
C GLU A 191 -11.39 -26.51 -6.77
N ILE A 192 -11.70 -25.28 -6.31
CA ILE A 192 -12.70 -24.41 -6.94
C ILE A 192 -11.99 -23.20 -7.55
N LEU A 193 -12.17 -23.04 -8.86
CA LEU A 193 -11.65 -21.91 -9.63
C LEU A 193 -12.80 -21.06 -10.16
N LEU A 194 -12.54 -19.76 -10.37
CA LEU A 194 -13.45 -18.82 -11.02
C LEU A 194 -14.80 -18.65 -10.30
N ASP A 195 -14.83 -18.77 -8.97
CA ASP A 195 -16.04 -18.50 -8.20
C ASP A 195 -16.32 -16.99 -8.18
N LYS A 196 -17.38 -16.56 -8.86
CA LYS A 196 -17.80 -15.15 -8.90
C LYS A 196 -18.68 -14.73 -7.72
N SER A 197 -19.18 -15.69 -6.94
CA SER A 197 -20.10 -15.43 -5.83
C SER A 197 -19.39 -15.25 -4.50
N GLY A 198 -18.19 -15.82 -4.37
CA GLY A 198 -17.45 -15.89 -3.11
C GLY A 198 -18.15 -16.76 -2.05
N LYS A 199 -19.07 -17.64 -2.46
CA LYS A 199 -19.83 -18.49 -1.54
C LYS A 199 -19.65 -19.95 -1.90
N GLN A 200 -19.21 -20.74 -0.92
CA GLN A 200 -19.00 -22.17 -1.09
C GLN A 200 -19.51 -22.95 0.11
N LYS A 201 -19.84 -24.22 -0.11
CA LYS A 201 -20.14 -25.17 0.95
C LYS A 201 -19.18 -26.34 0.83
N ASN A 202 -18.63 -26.78 1.96
CA ASN A 202 -17.83 -27.98 1.99
C ASN A 202 -18.07 -28.78 3.26
N LYS A 203 -17.75 -30.07 3.20
CA LYS A 203 -17.93 -31.05 4.27
C LYS A 203 -16.59 -31.47 4.82
N PHE A 204 -16.46 -31.43 6.14
CA PHE A 204 -15.21 -31.71 6.83
C PHE A 204 -15.37 -32.88 7.79
N LYS A 205 -14.33 -33.71 7.84
CA LYS A 205 -14.17 -34.72 8.89
C LYS A 205 -13.74 -34.03 10.20
N PRO A 206 -13.94 -34.67 11.37
CA PRO A 206 -13.31 -34.23 12.60
C PRO A 206 -11.79 -34.07 12.42
N GLY A 207 -11.23 -33.00 12.97
CA GLY A 207 -9.82 -32.68 12.81
C GLY A 207 -9.55 -31.20 12.54
N THR A 208 -8.31 -30.89 12.20
CA THR A 208 -7.86 -29.55 11.82
C THR A 208 -7.67 -29.48 10.31
N HIS A 209 -8.23 -28.44 9.71
CA HIS A 209 -8.18 -28.17 8.28
C HIS A 209 -7.65 -26.76 8.06
N ASN A 210 -6.77 -26.61 7.07
CA ASN A 210 -6.31 -25.30 6.62
C ASN A 210 -6.96 -25.05 5.26
N ILE A 211 -7.73 -23.97 5.17
CA ILE A 211 -8.44 -23.59 3.97
C ILE A 211 -7.82 -22.29 3.49
N ALA A 212 -7.44 -22.19 2.23
CA ALA A 212 -6.99 -20.94 1.63
C ALA A 212 -8.04 -20.45 0.65
N VAL A 213 -8.35 -19.16 0.73
CA VAL A 213 -9.21 -18.47 -0.22
C VAL A 213 -8.37 -17.42 -0.91
N LYS A 214 -8.27 -17.52 -2.24
CA LYS A 214 -7.64 -16.50 -3.07
C LYS A 214 -8.72 -15.60 -3.67
N ALA A 215 -8.51 -14.29 -3.64
CA ALA A 215 -9.32 -13.33 -4.38
C ALA A 215 -8.44 -12.57 -5.39
N VAL A 216 -8.98 -12.32 -6.58
CA VAL A 216 -8.36 -11.52 -7.63
C VAL A 216 -9.32 -10.40 -8.01
N ASP A 217 -8.88 -9.15 -7.87
CA ASP A 217 -9.68 -7.99 -8.24
C ASP A 217 -9.63 -7.66 -9.74
N GLU A 218 -10.38 -6.65 -10.16
CA GLU A 218 -10.43 -6.19 -11.55
C GLU A 218 -9.10 -5.63 -12.09
N GLU A 219 -8.15 -5.35 -11.20
CA GLU A 219 -6.80 -4.89 -11.54
C GLU A 219 -5.78 -6.04 -11.58
N GLY A 220 -6.23 -7.26 -11.31
CA GLY A 220 -5.40 -8.46 -11.27
C GLY A 220 -4.57 -8.58 -10.00
N LEU A 221 -4.84 -7.79 -8.96
CA LEU A 221 -4.17 -7.93 -7.68
C LEU A 221 -4.72 -9.14 -6.92
N GLU A 222 -3.80 -9.98 -6.46
CA GLU A 222 -4.11 -11.21 -5.75
C GLU A 222 -3.91 -11.04 -4.24
N VAL A 223 -4.83 -11.60 -3.46
CA VAL A 223 -4.68 -11.80 -2.01
C VAL A 223 -5.10 -13.21 -1.64
N ILE A 224 -4.47 -13.80 -0.62
CA ILE A 224 -4.82 -15.11 -0.07
C ILE A 224 -5.10 -14.95 1.43
N GLU A 225 -6.26 -15.43 1.87
CA GLU A 225 -6.63 -15.53 3.28
C GLU A 225 -6.62 -17.02 3.70
N ILE A 226 -6.01 -17.33 4.85
CA ILE A 226 -5.87 -18.71 5.33
C ILE A 226 -6.69 -18.88 6.61
N ILE A 227 -7.67 -19.78 6.56
CA ILE A 227 -8.57 -20.13 7.64
C ILE A 227 -8.10 -21.43 8.26
N LYS A 228 -7.85 -21.41 9.57
CA LYS A 228 -7.61 -22.63 10.35
C LYS A 228 -8.90 -23.08 11.01
N LEU A 229 -9.52 -24.11 10.46
CA LEU A 229 -10.77 -24.66 10.96
C LEU A 229 -10.49 -25.89 11.82
N LYS A 230 -10.99 -25.90 13.06
CA LYS A 230 -11.01 -27.10 13.91
C LYS A 230 -12.44 -27.61 14.00
N VAL A 231 -12.67 -28.81 13.48
CA VAL A 231 -13.95 -29.52 13.58
C VAL A 231 -13.87 -30.50 14.74
N ASN A 232 -14.67 -30.28 15.77
CA ASN A 232 -14.76 -31.19 16.89
C ASN A 232 -15.54 -32.45 16.47
N GLY A 233 -15.09 -33.62 16.90
CA GLY A 233 -15.88 -34.85 16.84
C GLY A 233 -16.55 -35.05 18.20
N GLU A 234 -17.88 -35.04 18.25
CA GLU A 234 -18.59 -35.67 19.36
C GLU A 234 -19.07 -37.04 18.87
N THR A 235 -18.54 -38.08 19.50
CA THR A 235 -19.09 -39.43 19.45
C THR A 235 -20.45 -39.42 20.14
N GLU A 236 -21.45 -39.99 19.48
CA GLU A 236 -22.71 -40.39 20.09
C GLU A 236 -22.43 -41.05 21.45
N SER A 237 -22.92 -40.42 22.52
CA SER A 237 -23.01 -41.09 23.82
C SER A 237 -24.33 -41.86 23.80
N CYS A 238 -24.25 -43.18 23.95
CA CYS A 238 -25.38 -44.10 24.03
C CYS A 238 -26.42 -43.69 25.09
#